data_AF-A0AAP6EAC3-F1
#
_entry.id   AF-A0AAP6EAC3-F1
#
_cell.length_a   1.000
_cell.length_b   1.000
_cell.length_c   1.000
_cell.angle_alpha   90.00
_cell.angle_beta   90.00
_cell.angle_gamma   90.00
#
_symmetry.space_group_name_H-M   'P 1'
#
loop_
_entity.id
_entity.type
_entity.pdbx_description
1 polymer ?
#
loop_
_entity_poly.entity_id
_entity_poly.type
_entity_poly.pdbx_seq_one_letter_code
_entity_poly.pdbx_strand_id
1 'polypeptide(L)'
;MSEITVKNISPAVAGWWAKFRDDDGTEWYSPIAAWALCEVAPCNTGCAYREILPVLPGEAGMEPHYSDCGACECLYLPDKKFVHCGESWVFAWYPVDDNHQR
;
A
#
# COMPACT_ATOMS: atom_id res chain seq x y z
N MET A 1 -11.11 -4.89 -16.36
CA MET A 1 -10.59 -4.27 -15.13
C MET A 1 -11.73 -4.22 -14.13
N SER A 2 -11.54 -4.77 -12.93
CA SER A 2 -12.57 -4.79 -11.89
C SER A 2 -13.03 -3.36 -11.56
N GLU A 3 -14.32 -3.17 -11.32
CA GLU A 3 -14.84 -1.89 -10.85
C GLU A 3 -14.70 -1.84 -9.32
N ILE A 4 -14.10 -0.76 -8.82
CA ILE A 4 -13.86 -0.55 -7.38
C ILE A 4 -14.65 0.69 -6.95
N THR A 5 -15.56 0.49 -6.01
CA THR A 5 -16.31 1.59 -5.38
C THR A 5 -15.94 1.69 -3.90
N VAL A 6 -15.37 2.83 -3.50
CA VAL A 6 -15.08 3.12 -2.09
C VAL A 6 -16.38 3.40 -1.35
N LYS A 7 -16.66 2.65 -0.27
CA LYS A 7 -17.84 2.83 0.57
C LYS A 7 -17.53 3.60 1.85
N ASN A 8 -16.34 3.42 2.41
CA ASN A 8 -15.89 4.10 3.61
C ASN A 8 -14.36 4.21 3.64
N ILE A 9 -13.83 5.22 4.32
CA ILE A 9 -12.40 5.38 4.58
C ILE A 9 -12.22 5.63 6.08
N SER A 10 -11.30 4.88 6.69
CA SER A 10 -10.89 5.06 8.08
C SER A 10 -9.38 5.31 8.16
N PRO A 11 -8.90 6.24 8.99
CA PRO A 11 -7.48 6.53 9.08
C PRO A 11 -6.71 5.32 9.62
N ALA A 12 -5.52 5.08 9.08
CA ALA A 12 -4.62 4.08 9.62
C ALA A 12 -3.87 4.67 10.84
N VAL A 13 -3.58 3.83 11.82
CA VAL A 13 -2.66 4.20 12.89
C VAL A 13 -1.26 4.38 12.28
N ALA A 14 -0.50 5.38 12.74
CA ALA A 14 0.86 5.56 12.27
C ALA A 14 1.71 4.30 12.53
N GLY A 15 2.55 3.92 11.56
CA GLY A 15 3.36 2.70 11.61
C GLY A 15 2.84 1.55 10.73
N TRP A 16 1.72 1.71 10.03
CA TRP A 16 1.31 0.77 8.99
C TRP A 16 2.02 1.05 7.67
N TRP A 17 2.55 -0.01 7.05
CA TRP A 17 3.30 0.03 5.79
C TRP A 17 2.85 -1.09 4.87
N ALA A 18 2.76 -0.80 3.57
CA ALA A 18 2.63 -1.81 2.53
C ALA A 18 4.03 -2.16 2.03
N LYS A 19 4.40 -3.44 2.11
CA LYS A 19 5.64 -3.99 1.58
C LYS A 19 5.38 -4.60 0.22
N PHE A 20 6.21 -4.22 -0.74
CA PHE A 20 6.23 -4.73 -2.10
C PHE A 20 7.54 -5.45 -2.35
N ARG A 21 7.50 -6.38 -3.30
CA ARG A 21 8.67 -7.10 -3.76
C ARG A 21 8.62 -7.20 -5.27
N ASP A 22 9.64 -6.65 -5.91
CA ASP A 22 9.81 -6.72 -7.35
C ASP A 22 10.40 -8.08 -7.76
N ASP A 23 10.31 -8.42 -9.05
CA ASP A 23 10.76 -9.71 -9.59
C ASP A 23 12.27 -9.96 -9.41
N ASP A 24 13.07 -8.90 -9.30
CA ASP A 24 14.51 -8.96 -9.03
C ASP A 24 14.84 -9.19 -7.53
N GLY A 25 13.81 -9.25 -6.69
CA GLY A 25 13.92 -9.43 -5.25
C GLY A 25 14.11 -8.12 -4.47
N THR A 26 14.11 -6.97 -5.13
CA THR A 26 14.14 -5.66 -4.48
C THR A 26 12.86 -5.47 -3.65
N GLU A 27 13.03 -5.07 -2.39
CA GLU A 27 11.92 -4.76 -1.50
C GLU A 27 11.80 -3.26 -1.31
N TRP A 28 10.58 -2.75 -1.42
CA TRP A 28 10.27 -1.35 -1.15
C TRP A 28 8.95 -1.24 -0.39
N TYR A 29 8.77 -0.10 0.26
CA TYR A 29 7.66 0.13 1.16
C TYR A 29 6.89 1.40 0.76
N SER A 30 5.61 1.43 1.09
CA SER A 30 4.77 2.62 0.97
C SER A 30 3.95 2.81 2.25
N PRO A 31 3.85 4.03 2.79
CA PRO A 31 3.09 4.27 4.02
C PRO A 31 1.60 4.07 3.75
N ILE A 32 0.91 3.36 4.65
CA ILE A 32 -0.54 3.20 4.59
C ILE A 32 -1.18 4.39 5.32
N ALA A 33 -1.83 5.28 4.56
CA ALA A 33 -2.47 6.47 5.12
C ALA A 33 -3.84 6.15 5.76
N ALA A 34 -4.57 5.22 5.15
CA ALA A 34 -5.91 4.86 5.54
C ALA A 34 -6.27 3.42 5.11
N TRP A 35 -7.42 2.96 5.57
CA TRP A 35 -8.07 1.73 5.13
C TRP A 35 -9.38 2.09 4.46
N ALA A 36 -9.55 1.64 3.22
CA ALA A 36 -10.78 1.82 2.46
C ALA A 36 -11.60 0.53 2.48
N LEU A 37 -12.85 0.59 2.94
CA LEU A 37 -13.82 -0.46 2.69
C LEU A 37 -14.35 -0.27 1.26
N CYS A 38 -13.98 -1.19 0.39
CA CYS A 38 -14.33 -1.17 -1.02
C CYS A 38 -15.33 -2.27 -1.35
N GLU A 39 -16.21 -1.97 -2.30
CA GLU A 39 -16.96 -2.99 -3.03
C GLU A 39 -16.26 -3.21 -4.36
N VAL A 40 -15.86 -4.45 -4.59
CA VAL A 40 -15.13 -4.88 -5.78
C VAL A 40 -16.07 -5.72 -6.62
N ALA A 41 -16.26 -5.32 -7.87
CA ALA A 41 -17.01 -6.07 -8.87
C ALA A 41 -16.03 -6.58 -9.93
N PRO A 42 -15.57 -7.83 -9.84
CA PRO A 42 -14.72 -8.43 -10.85
C PRO A 42 -15.45 -8.51 -12.19
N CYS A 43 -14.72 -8.32 -13.29
CA CYS A 43 -15.31 -8.48 -14.62
C CYS A 43 -15.89 -9.88 -14.79
N ASN A 44 -17.08 -9.97 -15.37
CA ASN A 44 -17.69 -11.21 -15.86
C ASN A 44 -18.04 -12.26 -14.79
N THR A 45 -18.04 -11.92 -13.50
CA THR A 45 -18.46 -12.85 -12.43
C THR A 45 -19.89 -12.62 -11.97
N GLY A 46 -20.44 -11.40 -12.16
CA GLY A 46 -21.79 -11.03 -11.69
C GLY A 46 -21.93 -10.93 -10.17
N CYS A 47 -20.85 -11.13 -9.42
CA CYS A 47 -20.82 -11.12 -7.96
C CYS A 47 -19.85 -10.06 -7.47
N ALA A 48 -20.36 -9.07 -6.74
CA ALA A 48 -19.53 -8.12 -6.01
C ALA A 48 -19.21 -8.67 -4.62
N TYR A 49 -18.01 -8.39 -4.12
CA TYR A 49 -17.61 -8.67 -2.75
C TYR A 49 -17.07 -7.41 -2.09
N ARG A 50 -16.90 -7.47 -0.76
CA ARG A 50 -16.33 -6.38 0.01
C ARG A 50 -14.94 -6.74 0.47
N GLU A 51 -14.05 -5.77 0.41
CA GLU A 51 -12.66 -5.91 0.80
C GLU A 51 -12.19 -4.63 1.49
N ILE A 52 -11.27 -4.77 2.45
CA ILE A 52 -10.59 -3.63 3.06
C ILE A 52 -9.23 -3.52 2.38
N LEU A 53 -9.00 -2.40 1.70
CA LEU A 53 -7.77 -2.14 0.96
C LEU A 53 -6.93 -1.07 1.66
N PRO A 54 -5.59 -1.19 1.65
CA PRO A 54 -4.72 -0.11 2.10
C PRO A 54 -4.80 1.06 1.13
N VAL A 55 -4.88 2.28 1.65
CA VAL A 55 -4.81 3.51 0.85
C VAL A 55 -3.37 3.98 0.83
N LEU A 56 -2.78 4.00 -0.37
CA LEU A 56 -1.38 4.30 -0.60
C LEU A 56 -1.21 5.60 -1.41
N PRO A 57 -0.09 6.31 -1.25
CA PRO A 57 0.30 7.39 -2.15
C PRO A 57 0.65 6.84 -3.54
N GLY A 58 0.22 7.56 -4.57
CA GLY A 58 0.51 7.31 -5.97
C GLY A 58 0.40 8.60 -6.79
N GLU A 59 0.54 8.49 -8.12
CA GLU A 59 0.58 9.65 -9.02
C GLU A 59 -0.68 10.51 -8.97
N ALA A 60 -1.85 9.88 -8.80
CA ALA A 60 -3.15 10.55 -8.71
C ALA A 60 -3.50 11.03 -7.28
N GLY A 61 -2.58 10.86 -6.32
CA GLY A 61 -2.80 11.17 -4.91
C GLY A 61 -2.92 9.92 -4.05
N MET A 62 -3.92 9.87 -3.18
CA MET A 62 -4.11 8.74 -2.24
C MET A 62 -5.23 7.84 -2.75
N GLU A 63 -4.91 6.58 -3.05
CA GLU A 63 -5.86 5.65 -3.67
C GLU A 63 -5.83 4.27 -2.98
N PRO A 64 -6.98 3.56 -2.91
CA PRO A 64 -6.99 2.16 -2.48
C PRO A 64 -6.15 1.30 -3.41
N HIS A 65 -5.17 0.59 -2.85
CA HIS A 65 -4.32 -0.31 -3.59
C HIS A 65 -4.97 -1.69 -3.69
N TYR A 66 -5.25 -2.11 -4.92
CA TYR A 66 -5.91 -3.38 -5.22
C TYR A 66 -4.89 -4.45 -5.63
N SER A 67 -5.15 -5.72 -5.28
CA SER A 67 -4.19 -6.82 -5.48
C SER A 67 -3.81 -7.05 -6.95
N ASP A 68 -4.71 -6.76 -7.89
CA ASP A 68 -4.42 -6.90 -9.32
C ASP A 68 -3.39 -5.86 -9.81
N CYS A 69 -3.11 -4.82 -9.03
CA CYS A 69 -2.06 -3.83 -9.27
C CYS A 69 -0.70 -4.24 -8.66
N GLY A 70 -0.59 -5.48 -8.15
CA GLY A 70 0.58 -6.01 -7.47
C GLY A 70 0.24 -6.37 -6.03
N ALA A 71 0.62 -7.58 -5.61
CA ALA A 71 0.41 -8.01 -4.23
C ALA A 71 1.31 -7.19 -3.28
N CYS A 72 0.76 -6.79 -2.14
CA CYS A 72 1.51 -6.15 -1.07
C CYS A 72 1.21 -6.82 0.27
N GLU A 73 2.20 -6.86 1.15
CA GLU A 73 2.02 -7.28 2.53
C GLU A 73 1.80 -6.06 3.42
N CYS A 74 0.69 -6.01 4.14
CA CYS A 74 0.41 -4.94 5.11
C CYS A 74 1.07 -5.27 6.45
N LEU A 75 2.04 -4.47 6.88
CA LEU A 75 2.84 -4.69 8.08
C LEU A 75 2.68 -3.54 9.06
N TYR A 76 2.50 -3.86 10.34
CA TYR A 76 2.57 -2.89 11.42
C TYR A 76 3.99 -2.81 11.98
N LEU A 77 4.70 -1.75 11.61
CA LEU A 77 6.11 -1.50 11.93
C LEU A 77 6.27 -0.11 12.58
N PRO A 78 5.74 0.10 13.80
CA PRO A 78 5.72 1.42 14.43
C PRO A 78 7.11 1.95 14.80
N ASP A 79 8.06 1.06 15.07
CA ASP A 79 9.42 1.42 15.50
C ASP A 79 10.42 1.50 14.34
N LYS A 80 10.04 1.02 13.14
CA LYS A 80 10.93 1.07 11.98
C LYS A 80 10.94 2.46 11.37
N LYS A 81 12.15 2.90 11.04
CA LYS A 81 12.39 4.16 10.32
C LYS A 81 12.58 3.87 8.86
N PHE A 82 12.02 4.74 8.03
CA PHE A 82 12.10 4.65 6.59
C PHE A 82 12.58 5.98 6.02
N VAL A 83 13.27 5.90 4.89
CA VAL A 83 13.68 7.06 4.08
C VAL A 83 13.05 6.96 2.70
N HIS A 84 12.53 8.08 2.21
CA HIS A 84 12.01 8.19 0.85
C HIS A 84 13.15 7.99 -0.16
N CYS A 85 12.91 7.34 -1.30
CA CYS A 85 13.96 7.08 -2.30
C CYS A 85 14.61 8.37 -2.85
N GLY A 86 13.90 9.49 -2.78
CA GLY A 86 14.38 10.82 -3.18
C GLY A 86 14.18 11.15 -4.66
N GLU A 87 13.73 10.19 -5.46
CA GLU A 87 13.41 10.39 -6.88
C GLU A 87 12.02 11.01 -7.04
N SER A 88 11.89 11.91 -8.01
CA SER A 88 10.60 12.53 -8.35
C SER A 88 9.64 11.48 -8.90
N TRP A 89 8.37 11.54 -8.48
CA TRP A 89 7.30 10.62 -8.92
C TRP A 89 7.48 9.16 -8.50
N VAL A 90 8.41 8.88 -7.60
CA VAL A 90 8.59 7.55 -7.01
C VAL A 90 8.04 7.60 -5.58
N PHE A 91 7.12 6.70 -5.26
CA PHE A 91 6.44 6.64 -3.94
C PHE A 91 7.02 5.55 -3.04
N ALA A 92 8.29 5.23 -3.25
CA ALA A 92 9.00 4.14 -2.59
C ALA A 92 9.81 4.63 -1.39
N TRP A 93 9.75 3.83 -0.32
CA TRP A 93 10.47 4.03 0.92
C TRP A 93 11.33 2.80 1.23
N TYR A 94 12.50 3.04 1.79
CA TYR A 94 13.44 1.99 2.18
C TYR A 94 13.69 2.04 3.69
N PRO A 95 13.79 0.89 4.37
CA PRO A 95 14.13 0.86 5.78
C PRO A 95 15.52 1.44 5.98
N VAL A 96 15.70 2.22 7.04
CA VAL A 96 17.03 2.64 7.47
C VAL A 96 17.71 1.42 8.10
N ASP A 97 18.89 1.06 7.61
CA ASP A 97 19.70 0.02 8.24
C ASP A 97 20.07 0.42 9.67
N ASP A 98 19.69 -0.39 10.66
CA ASP A 98 20.06 -0.21 12.06
C ASP A 98 21.57 -0.45 12.32
N ASN A 99 22.35 -0.78 11.29
CA ASN A 99 23.76 -1.18 11.38
C ASN A 99 24.78 -0.02 11.52
N HIS A 100 24.35 1.22 11.74
CA HIS A 100 25.26 2.36 11.98
C HIS A 100 25.36 2.82 13.44
N GLN A 101 25.00 1.97 14.40
CA GLN A 101 25.33 2.19 15.82
C GLN A 101 26.04 0.98 16.42
N ARG A 102 27.34 0.82 16.12
CA ARG A 102 28.29 0.10 16.97
C ARG A 102 29.63 0.82 16.99
#